data_AF-A0A0V7ZRS7-F1
#
_entry.id   AF-A0A0V7ZRS7-F1
#
_cell.length_a   1.000
_cell.length_b   1.000
_cell.length_c   1.000
_cell.angle_alpha   90.00
_cell.angle_beta   90.00
_cell.angle_gamma   90.00
#
_symmetry.space_group_name_H-M   'P 1'
#
loop_
_entity.id
_entity.type
_entity.pdbx_description
1 polymer ?
#
loop_
_entity_poly.entity_id
_entity_poly.type
_entity_poly.pdbx_seq_one_letter_code
_entity_poly.pdbx_strand_id
1 'polypeptide(L)'
;MDNQKSFSKFKRLQELLVLTSLRDVPAIALGNKLRNFGYKTIFGQIGNSVYIQEGVEFLNASNMEVADGVHIFKGARLDARGHQNNKIIFESQVAIERNVDIGALVDTSVRIKEKTFIGPGVCIAGPGDITIGKSCLIAAHVGIFANNHNFSDPNRYITEQGVTSKGITIEDDCWLGHAVTVLDGVTIGQGSVIGAGAVVTKNIPAYSVAVGTPARVIKNRKSKELWTLEQEKLSHTFLSKEENQQHKSSQV
;
A
#
# COMPACT_ATOMS: atom_id res chain seq x y z
N MET A 1 -11.75 -11.55 31.92
CA MET A 1 -10.52 -11.27 31.13
C MET A 1 -9.84 -12.55 30.61
N ASP A 2 -10.03 -13.71 31.22
CA ASP A 2 -9.38 -14.97 30.78
C ASP A 2 -9.99 -15.61 29.52
N ASN A 3 -11.30 -15.48 29.30
CA ASN A 3 -11.95 -16.07 28.13
C ASN A 3 -11.55 -15.39 26.81
N GLN A 4 -11.37 -14.06 26.80
CA GLN A 4 -10.88 -13.33 25.61
C GLN A 4 -9.42 -13.68 25.27
N LYS A 5 -8.56 -13.83 26.27
CA LYS A 5 -7.16 -14.25 26.08
C LYS A 5 -7.07 -15.70 25.60
N SER A 6 -7.86 -16.60 26.16
CA SER A 6 -7.92 -18.01 25.74
C SER A 6 -8.45 -18.16 24.31
N PHE A 7 -9.54 -17.44 23.98
CA PHE A 7 -10.10 -17.40 22.63
C PHE A 7 -9.11 -16.80 21.60
N SER A 8 -8.39 -15.74 21.97
CA SER A 8 -7.29 -15.18 21.19
C SER A 8 -6.16 -16.19 20.93
N LYS A 9 -5.76 -16.96 21.95
CA LYS A 9 -4.73 -18.01 21.79
C LYS A 9 -5.20 -19.14 20.89
N PHE A 10 -6.45 -19.57 21.01
CA PHE A 10 -7.03 -20.59 20.14
C PHE A 10 -7.11 -20.13 18.68
N LYS A 11 -7.60 -18.91 18.43
CA LYS A 11 -7.57 -18.30 17.10
C LYS A 11 -6.16 -18.25 16.53
N ARG A 12 -5.19 -17.82 17.33
CA ARG A 12 -3.78 -17.78 16.89
C ARG A 12 -3.24 -19.17 16.59
N LEU A 13 -3.58 -20.17 17.39
CA LEU A 13 -3.19 -21.56 17.13
C LEU A 13 -3.81 -22.07 15.82
N GLN A 14 -5.09 -21.80 15.59
CA GLN A 14 -5.77 -22.13 14.33
C GLN A 14 -5.11 -21.46 13.13
N GLU A 15 -4.82 -20.15 13.21
CA GLU A 15 -4.06 -19.42 12.19
C GLU A 15 -2.73 -20.10 11.88
N LEU A 16 -1.94 -20.40 12.92
CA LEU A 16 -0.64 -21.03 12.78
C LEU A 16 -0.76 -22.41 12.15
N LEU A 17 -1.74 -23.22 12.55
CA LEU A 17 -1.97 -24.55 11.98
C LEU A 17 -2.31 -24.44 10.48
N VAL A 18 -3.27 -23.59 10.11
CA VAL A 18 -3.67 -23.40 8.71
C VAL A 18 -2.51 -22.87 7.87
N LEU A 19 -1.79 -21.85 8.35
CA LEU A 19 -0.66 -21.26 7.63
C LEU A 19 0.50 -22.26 7.47
N THR A 20 0.78 -23.06 8.50
CA THR A 20 1.86 -24.05 8.47
C THR A 20 1.50 -25.23 7.58
N SER A 21 0.27 -25.76 7.66
CA SER A 21 -0.17 -26.90 6.85
C SER A 21 -0.29 -26.56 5.36
N LEU A 22 -0.57 -25.31 5.03
CA LEU A 22 -0.70 -24.85 3.64
C LEU A 22 0.60 -24.28 3.06
N ARG A 23 1.68 -24.27 3.84
CA ARG A 23 2.95 -23.65 3.47
C ARG A 23 3.57 -24.26 2.22
N ASP A 24 3.63 -25.59 2.16
CA ASP A 24 4.28 -26.34 1.09
C ASP A 24 3.35 -26.64 -0.10
N VAL A 25 2.10 -26.18 -0.03
CA VAL A 25 1.14 -26.32 -1.13
C VAL A 25 1.54 -25.33 -2.24
N PRO A 26 1.94 -25.81 -3.44
CA PRO A 26 2.40 -24.93 -4.51
C PRO A 26 1.34 -23.89 -4.88
N ALA A 27 1.75 -22.63 -5.07
CA ALA A 27 0.85 -21.54 -5.43
C ALA A 27 0.43 -21.54 -6.92
N ILE A 28 0.39 -22.72 -7.55
CA ILE A 28 0.10 -22.91 -8.97
C ILE A 28 -1.13 -23.82 -9.11
N ALA A 29 -1.99 -23.51 -10.08
CA ALA A 29 -3.18 -24.29 -10.42
C ALA A 29 -4.09 -24.60 -9.22
N LEU A 30 -4.25 -25.89 -8.88
CA LEU A 30 -5.17 -26.36 -7.85
C LEU A 30 -4.75 -25.94 -6.43
N GLY A 31 -3.45 -25.70 -6.21
CA GLY A 31 -2.94 -25.33 -4.89
C GLY A 31 -3.41 -23.95 -4.42
N ASN A 32 -3.60 -22.98 -5.33
CA ASN A 32 -4.21 -21.69 -4.97
C ASN A 32 -5.65 -21.85 -4.49
N LYS A 33 -6.44 -22.74 -5.12
CA LYS A 33 -7.81 -23.01 -4.68
C LYS A 33 -7.85 -23.66 -3.30
N LEU A 34 -6.97 -24.62 -3.05
CA LEU A 34 -6.86 -25.29 -1.74
C LEU A 34 -6.45 -24.31 -0.65
N ARG A 35 -5.47 -23.45 -0.93
CA ARG A 35 -5.01 -22.44 0.03
C ARG A 35 -6.10 -21.42 0.34
N ASN A 36 -6.80 -20.91 -0.67
CA ASN A 36 -7.92 -19.98 -0.47
C ASN A 36 -9.06 -20.64 0.33
N PHE A 37 -9.32 -21.93 0.14
CA PHE A 37 -10.29 -22.65 0.97
C PHE A 37 -9.88 -22.67 2.45
N GLY A 38 -8.63 -23.00 2.76
CA GLY A 38 -8.18 -22.97 4.16
C GLY A 38 -8.12 -21.56 4.74
N TYR A 39 -7.71 -20.55 3.94
CA TYR A 39 -7.66 -19.16 4.39
C TYR A 39 -9.04 -18.59 4.75
N LYS A 40 -10.12 -19.05 4.12
CA LYS A 40 -11.49 -18.68 4.51
C LYS A 40 -11.83 -19.03 5.96
N THR A 41 -11.10 -19.96 6.59
CA THR A 41 -11.32 -20.34 7.98
C THR A 41 -10.66 -19.40 8.99
N ILE A 42 -9.72 -18.54 8.56
CA ILE A 42 -8.93 -17.66 9.43
C ILE A 42 -9.07 -16.17 9.10
N PHE A 43 -9.32 -15.82 7.83
CA PHE A 43 -9.51 -14.42 7.42
C PHE A 43 -10.90 -13.92 7.77
N GLY A 44 -11.02 -12.62 8.05
CA GLY A 44 -12.32 -11.96 8.21
C GLY A 44 -13.13 -12.02 6.91
N GLN A 45 -12.45 -11.73 5.80
CA GLN A 45 -12.95 -11.97 4.45
C GLN A 45 -11.78 -12.26 3.52
N ILE A 46 -11.93 -13.25 2.63
CA ILE A 46 -10.96 -13.50 1.57
C ILE A 46 -11.64 -13.93 0.28
N GLY A 47 -11.17 -13.37 -0.84
CA GLY A 47 -11.60 -13.70 -2.18
C GLY A 47 -11.32 -15.16 -2.57
N ASN A 48 -11.85 -15.57 -3.72
CA ASN A 48 -11.61 -16.89 -4.29
C ASN A 48 -10.30 -16.94 -5.11
N SER A 49 -9.81 -15.79 -5.57
CA SER A 49 -8.65 -15.64 -6.43
C SER A 49 -7.60 -14.73 -5.78
N VAL A 50 -7.04 -15.18 -4.65
CA VAL A 50 -5.94 -14.49 -3.97
C VAL A 50 -4.66 -15.29 -4.15
N TYR A 51 -3.56 -14.61 -4.45
CA TYR A 51 -2.22 -15.18 -4.47
C TYR A 51 -1.45 -14.72 -3.23
N ILE A 52 -0.99 -15.67 -2.43
CA ILE A 52 -0.16 -15.39 -1.25
C ILE A 52 1.11 -16.22 -1.41
N GLN A 53 2.28 -15.60 -1.44
CA GLN A 53 3.54 -16.33 -1.53
C GLN A 53 3.92 -16.95 -0.18
N GLU A 54 4.79 -17.97 -0.20
CA GLU A 54 5.39 -18.50 1.02
C GLU A 54 6.17 -17.42 1.77
N GLY A 55 6.05 -17.40 3.11
CA GLY A 55 6.77 -16.46 3.97
C GLY A 55 6.07 -15.12 4.18
N VAL A 56 4.79 -15.01 3.82
CA VAL A 56 3.94 -13.89 4.27
C VAL A 56 3.49 -14.15 5.70
N GLU A 57 3.63 -13.14 6.55
CA GLU A 57 3.19 -13.20 7.95
C GLU A 57 1.86 -12.45 8.13
N PHE A 58 0.85 -13.18 8.60
CA PHE A 58 -0.43 -12.61 9.02
C PHE A 58 -0.57 -12.70 10.54
N LEU A 59 -0.91 -11.58 11.14
CA LEU A 59 -1.13 -11.45 12.58
C LEU A 59 -2.53 -10.90 12.82
N ASN A 60 -3.41 -11.75 13.36
CA ASN A 60 -4.85 -11.49 13.49
C ASN A 60 -5.55 -11.40 12.13
N ALA A 61 -5.48 -12.47 11.34
CA ALA A 61 -6.07 -12.54 10.00
C ALA A 61 -7.60 -12.35 10.02
N SER A 62 -8.26 -12.65 11.14
CA SER A 62 -9.71 -12.42 11.28
C SER A 62 -10.13 -10.95 11.16
N ASN A 63 -9.16 -10.04 11.27
CA ASN A 63 -9.34 -8.60 11.12
C ASN A 63 -8.90 -8.10 9.73
N MET A 64 -8.68 -9.00 8.79
CA MET A 64 -8.25 -8.68 7.43
C MET A 64 -9.32 -9.04 6.42
N GLU A 65 -9.48 -8.17 5.42
CA GLU A 65 -10.41 -8.31 4.31
C GLU A 65 -9.63 -8.20 3.00
N VAL A 66 -9.58 -9.29 2.22
CA VAL A 66 -8.76 -9.38 1.01
C VAL A 66 -9.64 -9.76 -0.17
N ALA A 67 -9.77 -8.86 -1.15
CA ALA A 67 -10.60 -9.07 -2.34
C ALA A 67 -9.92 -9.96 -3.41
N ASP A 68 -10.64 -10.22 -4.50
CA ASP A 68 -10.12 -11.02 -5.63
C ASP A 68 -9.03 -10.31 -6.42
N GLY A 69 -8.09 -11.09 -6.95
CA GLY A 69 -6.95 -10.63 -7.72
C GLY A 69 -5.83 -10.02 -6.86
N VAL A 70 -5.92 -10.08 -5.54
CA VAL A 70 -4.86 -9.56 -4.66
C VAL A 70 -3.66 -10.50 -4.66
N HIS A 71 -2.47 -9.92 -4.83
CA HIS A 71 -1.18 -10.63 -4.76
C HIS A 71 -0.37 -10.14 -3.57
N ILE A 72 0.09 -11.05 -2.71
CA ILE A 72 0.93 -10.74 -1.55
C ILE A 72 2.22 -11.55 -1.64
N PHE A 73 3.34 -10.88 -1.79
CA PHE A 73 4.65 -11.50 -2.03
C PHE A 73 5.45 -11.73 -0.73
N LYS A 74 6.47 -12.58 -0.85
CA LYS A 74 7.26 -13.11 0.26
C LYS A 74 7.81 -12.01 1.19
N GLY A 75 7.75 -12.26 2.48
CA GLY A 75 8.29 -11.37 3.51
C GLY A 75 7.37 -10.19 3.85
N ALA A 76 6.21 -10.08 3.21
CA ALA A 76 5.20 -9.13 3.65
C ALA A 76 4.70 -9.50 5.05
N ARG A 77 4.56 -8.51 5.91
CA ARG A 77 4.11 -8.63 7.29
C ARG A 77 2.89 -7.75 7.51
N LEU A 78 1.77 -8.37 7.87
CA LEU A 78 0.49 -7.69 8.08
C LEU A 78 0.04 -7.88 9.53
N ASP A 79 -0.06 -6.78 10.27
CA ASP A 79 -0.39 -6.80 11.70
C ASP A 79 -1.67 -6.03 12.02
N ALA A 80 -2.70 -6.78 12.36
CA ALA A 80 -3.99 -6.25 12.83
C ALA A 80 -4.27 -6.65 14.28
N ARG A 81 -3.25 -6.98 15.09
CA ARG A 81 -3.40 -7.29 16.52
C ARG A 81 -3.60 -6.02 17.34
N GLY A 82 -3.87 -6.18 18.64
CA GLY A 82 -3.89 -5.08 19.60
C GLY A 82 -5.29 -4.55 19.90
N HIS A 83 -6.16 -4.47 18.90
CA HIS A 83 -7.55 -4.03 19.07
C HIS A 83 -8.52 -4.79 18.17
N GLN A 84 -9.74 -5.05 18.67
CA GLN A 84 -10.75 -5.82 17.92
C GLN A 84 -11.27 -5.11 16.66
N ASN A 85 -11.23 -3.78 16.65
CA ASN A 85 -11.64 -2.96 15.52
C ASN A 85 -10.51 -2.70 14.52
N ASN A 86 -9.28 -3.17 14.79
CA ASN A 86 -8.21 -2.98 13.82
C ASN A 86 -8.58 -3.67 12.51
N LYS A 87 -8.31 -3.01 11.38
CA LYS A 87 -8.66 -3.54 10.05
C LYS A 87 -7.54 -3.34 9.05
N ILE A 88 -7.22 -4.38 8.28
CA ILE A 88 -6.41 -4.26 7.06
C ILE A 88 -7.26 -4.72 5.89
N ILE A 89 -7.44 -3.83 4.91
CA ILE A 89 -8.39 -4.04 3.82
C ILE A 89 -7.67 -3.83 2.49
N PHE A 90 -7.67 -4.88 1.67
CA PHE A 90 -7.17 -4.84 0.30
C PHE A 90 -8.32 -5.07 -0.67
N GLU A 91 -8.58 -4.07 -1.50
CA GLU A 91 -9.56 -4.19 -2.58
C GLU A 91 -8.97 -4.92 -3.80
N SER A 92 -9.79 -5.11 -4.84
CA SER A 92 -9.47 -6.02 -5.94
C SER A 92 -8.21 -5.60 -6.68
N GLN A 93 -7.39 -6.59 -7.08
CA GLN A 93 -6.18 -6.37 -7.88
C GLN A 93 -5.09 -5.51 -7.20
N VAL A 94 -5.07 -5.44 -5.86
CA VAL A 94 -3.94 -4.86 -5.11
C VAL A 94 -2.74 -5.79 -5.17
N ALA A 95 -1.55 -5.23 -5.36
CA ALA A 95 -0.29 -5.96 -5.30
C ALA A 95 0.57 -5.46 -4.13
N ILE A 96 0.92 -6.35 -3.21
CA ILE A 96 1.78 -6.11 -2.05
C ILE A 96 3.10 -6.83 -2.29
N GLU A 97 4.15 -6.08 -2.64
CA GLU A 97 5.47 -6.64 -2.94
C GLU A 97 6.23 -7.17 -1.72
N ARG A 98 7.39 -7.76 -1.99
CA ARG A 98 8.25 -8.37 -0.97
C ARG A 98 8.64 -7.38 0.15
N ASN A 99 8.73 -7.91 1.36
CA ASN A 99 9.20 -7.20 2.56
C ASN A 99 8.41 -5.91 2.87
N VAL A 100 7.12 -5.87 2.55
CA VAL A 100 6.22 -4.77 2.94
C VAL A 100 5.72 -5.00 4.36
N ASP A 101 5.77 -3.97 5.22
CA ASP A 101 5.22 -4.04 6.59
C ASP A 101 4.01 -3.10 6.71
N ILE A 102 2.87 -3.64 7.16
CA ILE A 102 1.61 -2.92 7.34
C ILE A 102 1.05 -3.21 8.72
N GLY A 103 0.86 -2.17 9.53
CA GLY A 103 0.32 -2.28 10.88
C GLY A 103 -0.90 -1.41 11.13
N ALA A 104 -2.01 -2.02 11.52
CA ALA A 104 -3.15 -1.37 12.17
C ALA A 104 -3.05 -1.63 13.68
N LEU A 105 -2.78 -0.59 14.48
CA LEU A 105 -2.28 -0.75 15.85
C LEU A 105 -3.34 -0.50 16.94
N VAL A 106 -3.96 0.67 16.98
CA VAL A 106 -4.81 1.10 18.11
C VAL A 106 -6.14 1.64 17.61
N ASP A 107 -7.11 0.74 17.37
CA ASP A 107 -8.43 1.10 16.86
C ASP A 107 -8.37 1.82 15.51
N THR A 108 -7.67 1.20 14.55
CA THR A 108 -7.34 1.84 13.27
C THR A 108 -7.54 0.93 12.07
N SER A 109 -7.66 1.54 10.91
CA SER A 109 -7.77 0.85 9.65
C SER A 109 -6.67 1.27 8.66
N VAL A 110 -6.15 0.29 7.92
CA VAL A 110 -5.35 0.52 6.71
C VAL A 110 -6.14 -0.03 5.53
N ARG A 111 -6.53 0.85 4.61
CA ARG A 111 -7.28 0.49 3.40
C ARG A 111 -6.48 0.83 2.15
N ILE A 112 -6.28 -0.17 1.29
CA ILE A 112 -5.64 -0.02 0.00
C ILE A 112 -6.66 -0.38 -1.08
N LYS A 113 -7.02 0.60 -1.90
CA LYS A 113 -8.07 0.45 -2.91
C LYS A 113 -7.59 -0.22 -4.20
N GLU A 114 -8.56 -0.52 -5.07
CA GLU A 114 -8.36 -1.36 -6.25
C GLU A 114 -7.20 -0.94 -7.16
N LYS A 115 -6.53 -1.94 -7.75
CA LYS A 115 -5.45 -1.80 -8.74
C LYS A 115 -4.24 -0.99 -8.26
N THR A 116 -4.06 -0.85 -6.95
CA THR A 116 -2.91 -0.15 -6.37
C THR A 116 -1.74 -1.10 -6.17
N PHE A 117 -0.56 -0.63 -6.57
CA PHE A 117 0.70 -1.34 -6.42
C PHE A 117 1.50 -0.77 -5.24
N ILE A 118 1.89 -1.64 -4.31
CA ILE A 118 2.77 -1.34 -3.19
C ILE A 118 4.12 -2.01 -3.45
N GLY A 119 5.15 -1.19 -3.67
CA GLY A 119 6.50 -1.63 -3.97
C GLY A 119 7.23 -2.27 -2.79
N PRO A 120 8.40 -2.89 -3.05
CA PRO A 120 9.10 -3.66 -2.03
C PRO A 120 9.65 -2.77 -0.91
N GLY A 121 9.63 -3.28 0.33
CA GLY A 121 10.18 -2.56 1.48
C GLY A 121 9.37 -1.36 1.95
N VAL A 122 8.12 -1.19 1.46
CA VAL A 122 7.22 -0.14 1.95
C VAL A 122 6.81 -0.42 3.39
N CYS A 123 6.74 0.63 4.21
CA CYS A 123 6.28 0.56 5.59
C CYS A 123 5.08 1.47 5.79
N ILE A 124 3.97 0.92 6.27
CA ILE A 124 2.72 1.62 6.57
C ILE A 124 2.38 1.37 8.03
N ALA A 125 2.46 2.40 8.86
CA ALA A 125 2.29 2.24 10.30
C ALA A 125 1.70 3.48 10.97
N GLY A 126 1.16 3.28 12.17
CA GLY A 126 0.74 4.34 13.06
C GLY A 126 -0.67 4.10 13.62
N PRO A 127 -0.98 4.63 14.81
CA PRO A 127 -2.32 4.62 15.40
C PRO A 127 -3.29 5.65 14.78
N GLY A 128 -3.15 6.01 13.49
CA GLY A 128 -4.16 6.77 12.73
C GLY A 128 -4.62 6.01 11.48
N ASP A 129 -5.83 6.30 11.01
CA ASP A 129 -6.38 5.65 9.80
C ASP A 129 -5.57 6.01 8.54
N ILE A 130 -5.31 5.03 7.68
CA ILE A 130 -4.59 5.21 6.42
C ILE A 130 -5.44 4.70 5.27
N THR A 131 -5.70 5.57 4.29
CA THR A 131 -6.35 5.20 3.03
C THR A 131 -5.45 5.50 1.86
N ILE A 132 -5.22 4.50 1.00
CA ILE A 132 -4.56 4.65 -0.29
C ILE A 132 -5.59 4.40 -1.40
N GLY A 133 -5.72 5.36 -2.29
CA GLY A 133 -6.66 5.41 -3.38
C GLY A 133 -6.45 4.34 -4.44
N LYS A 134 -7.25 4.43 -5.49
CA LYS A 134 -7.27 3.49 -6.61
C LYS A 134 -6.12 3.76 -7.57
N SER A 135 -5.62 2.71 -8.21
CA SER A 135 -4.62 2.82 -9.28
C SER A 135 -3.39 3.66 -8.88
N CYS A 136 -2.99 3.60 -7.61
CA CYS A 136 -1.80 4.28 -7.14
C CYS A 136 -0.56 3.43 -7.40
N LEU A 137 0.57 4.10 -7.60
CA LEU A 137 1.90 3.49 -7.67
C LEU A 137 2.70 3.96 -6.46
N ILE A 138 2.95 3.07 -5.51
CA ILE A 138 3.79 3.36 -4.35
C ILE A 138 5.12 2.64 -4.58
N ALA A 139 6.19 3.40 -4.87
CA ALA A 139 7.48 2.81 -5.18
C ALA A 139 8.15 2.18 -3.95
N ALA A 140 9.30 1.54 -4.18
CA ALA A 140 10.05 0.86 -3.14
C ALA A 140 10.46 1.81 -1.99
N HIS A 141 10.48 1.28 -0.77
CA HIS A 141 10.95 1.96 0.44
C HIS A 141 10.19 3.23 0.83
N VAL A 142 8.95 3.42 0.36
CA VAL A 142 8.08 4.50 0.84
C VAL A 142 7.68 4.22 2.30
N GLY A 143 7.75 5.25 3.14
CA GLY A 143 7.25 5.24 4.51
C GLY A 143 5.98 6.07 4.65
N ILE A 144 4.92 5.51 5.23
CA ILE A 144 3.65 6.17 5.49
C ILE A 144 3.34 6.05 6.99
N PHE A 145 3.48 7.15 7.72
CA PHE A 145 3.42 7.15 9.18
C PHE A 145 2.29 8.04 9.71
N ALA A 146 1.16 7.43 10.05
CA ALA A 146 -0.05 8.11 10.57
C ALA A 146 0.03 8.43 12.06
N ASN A 147 1.21 8.84 12.52
CA ASN A 147 1.45 9.37 13.85
C ASN A 147 2.74 10.18 13.92
N ASN A 148 2.85 10.97 14.98
CA ASN A 148 4.09 11.56 15.42
C ASN A 148 4.12 11.61 16.95
N HIS A 149 5.30 11.59 17.56
CA HIS A 149 5.40 11.79 19.01
C HIS A 149 5.13 13.24 19.37
N ASN A 150 4.45 13.47 20.50
CA ASN A 150 4.38 14.80 21.09
C ASN A 150 5.72 15.11 21.77
N PHE A 151 6.23 16.33 21.57
CA PHE A 151 7.53 16.75 22.09
C PHE A 151 7.52 18.21 22.59
N SER A 152 6.34 18.78 22.81
CA SER A 152 6.21 20.21 23.15
C SER A 152 6.61 20.53 24.59
N ASP A 153 6.58 19.55 25.51
CA ASP A 153 7.01 19.75 26.90
C ASP A 153 8.47 19.29 27.08
N PRO A 154 9.43 20.19 27.31
CA PRO A 154 10.83 19.81 27.48
C PRO A 154 11.13 19.16 28.84
N ASN A 155 10.20 19.16 29.80
CA ASN A 155 10.39 18.62 31.15
C ASN A 155 9.91 17.17 31.31
N ARG A 156 9.33 16.58 30.26
CA ARG A 156 8.81 15.21 30.26
C ARG A 156 9.47 14.40 29.16
N TYR A 157 9.70 13.10 29.39
CA TYR A 157 10.22 12.25 28.32
C TYR A 157 9.23 12.16 27.16
N ILE A 158 9.74 12.12 25.92
CA ILE A 158 8.91 12.05 24.70
C ILE A 158 7.91 10.87 24.77
N THR A 159 8.33 9.74 25.35
CA THR A 159 7.51 8.53 25.53
C THR A 159 6.29 8.74 26.42
N GLU A 160 6.26 9.79 27.23
CA GLU A 160 5.18 10.08 28.18
C GLU A 160 4.21 11.14 27.66
N GLN A 161 4.55 11.82 26.57
CA GLN A 161 3.77 12.95 26.04
C GLN A 161 2.67 12.51 25.06
N GLY A 162 2.62 11.23 24.71
CA GLY A 162 1.65 10.67 23.77
C GLY A 162 2.05 10.88 22.30
N VAL A 163 1.10 10.62 21.40
CA VAL A 163 1.28 10.70 19.95
C VAL A 163 0.10 11.39 19.29
N THR A 164 0.32 11.95 18.10
CA THR A 164 -0.75 12.32 17.18
C THR A 164 -1.22 11.10 16.38
N SER A 165 -2.47 11.14 15.90
CA SER A 165 -3.12 10.06 15.15
C SER A 165 -4.14 10.63 14.14
N LYS A 166 -3.73 11.63 13.36
CA LYS A 166 -4.66 12.34 12.45
C LYS A 166 -5.06 11.50 11.24
N GLY A 167 -4.23 10.52 10.87
CA GLY A 167 -4.44 9.68 9.70
C GLY A 167 -3.84 10.26 8.42
N ILE A 168 -3.81 9.46 7.36
CA ILE A 168 -3.25 9.84 6.06
C ILE A 168 -4.22 9.40 4.96
N THR A 169 -4.45 10.29 3.99
CA THR A 169 -5.22 9.98 2.79
C THR A 169 -4.37 10.20 1.55
N ILE A 170 -4.14 9.17 0.77
CA ILE A 170 -3.60 9.25 -0.59
C ILE A 170 -4.78 9.00 -1.52
N GLU A 171 -5.17 9.98 -2.33
CA GLU A 171 -6.28 9.86 -3.27
C GLU A 171 -5.87 9.05 -4.52
N ASP A 172 -6.81 8.85 -5.44
CA ASP A 172 -6.64 7.98 -6.61
C ASP A 172 -5.55 8.48 -7.58
N ASP A 173 -4.97 7.59 -8.38
CA ASP A 173 -3.98 7.89 -9.44
C ASP A 173 -2.71 8.60 -8.94
N CYS A 174 -2.35 8.44 -7.66
CA CYS A 174 -1.11 9.02 -7.12
C CYS A 174 0.11 8.15 -7.42
N TRP A 175 1.24 8.80 -7.69
CA TRP A 175 2.54 8.13 -7.78
C TRP A 175 3.49 8.69 -6.72
N LEU A 176 3.95 7.83 -5.80
CA LEU A 176 5.00 8.15 -4.83
C LEU A 176 6.29 7.49 -5.28
N GLY A 177 7.31 8.32 -5.55
CA GLY A 177 8.65 7.87 -5.92
C GLY A 177 9.37 7.11 -4.80
N HIS A 178 10.49 6.49 -5.16
CA HIS A 178 11.30 5.71 -4.22
C HIS A 178 11.64 6.50 -2.95
N ALA A 179 11.58 5.87 -1.78
CA ALA A 179 11.95 6.46 -0.50
C ALA A 179 11.23 7.77 -0.13
N VAL A 180 9.99 7.98 -0.61
CA VAL A 180 9.13 9.05 -0.11
C VAL A 180 8.70 8.75 1.34
N THR A 181 8.65 9.78 2.19
CA THR A 181 8.06 9.68 3.53
C THR A 181 6.83 10.57 3.62
N VAL A 182 5.69 10.03 4.07
CA VAL A 182 4.44 10.78 4.30
C VAL A 182 4.16 10.82 5.80
N LEU A 183 3.96 12.03 6.33
CA LEU A 183 3.71 12.25 7.76
C LEU A 183 2.22 12.40 8.09
N ASP A 184 1.93 12.23 9.37
CA ASP A 184 0.58 12.28 9.94
C ASP A 184 -0.22 13.55 9.58
N GLY A 185 -1.51 13.36 9.27
CA GLY A 185 -2.46 14.41 8.93
C GLY A 185 -2.39 14.92 7.50
N VAL A 186 -1.67 14.23 6.61
CA VAL A 186 -1.50 14.62 5.20
C VAL A 186 -2.57 13.99 4.32
N THR A 187 -3.14 14.81 3.43
CA THR A 187 -3.86 14.39 2.23
C THR A 187 -3.01 14.65 0.98
N ILE A 188 -2.75 13.62 0.17
CA ILE A 188 -2.17 13.73 -1.16
C ILE A 188 -3.30 13.62 -2.19
N GLY A 189 -3.59 14.73 -2.88
CA GLY A 189 -4.72 14.84 -3.78
C GLY A 189 -4.54 14.05 -5.09
N GLN A 190 -5.66 13.69 -5.71
CA GLN A 190 -5.75 12.79 -6.85
C GLN A 190 -4.75 13.13 -7.95
N GLY A 191 -4.12 12.13 -8.55
CA GLY A 191 -3.24 12.32 -9.70
C GLY A 191 -1.92 13.01 -9.34
N SER A 192 -1.57 13.15 -8.06
CA SER A 192 -0.32 13.82 -7.69
C SER A 192 0.89 12.89 -7.83
N VAL A 193 2.03 13.49 -8.18
CA VAL A 193 3.32 12.82 -8.29
C VAL A 193 4.25 13.38 -7.22
N ILE A 194 4.77 12.50 -6.36
CA ILE A 194 5.75 12.84 -5.34
C ILE A 194 7.11 12.31 -5.79
N GLY A 195 8.07 13.22 -5.97
CA GLY A 195 9.43 12.85 -6.38
C GLY A 195 10.14 11.98 -5.34
N ALA A 196 11.07 11.14 -5.81
CA ALA A 196 11.85 10.25 -4.96
C ALA A 196 12.57 11.02 -3.83
N GLY A 197 12.64 10.40 -2.65
CA GLY A 197 13.30 10.94 -1.46
C GLY A 197 12.59 12.12 -0.79
N ALA A 198 11.40 12.51 -1.24
CA ALA A 198 10.67 13.64 -0.66
C ALA A 198 10.04 13.31 0.71
N VAL A 199 9.97 14.31 1.59
CA VAL A 199 9.26 14.20 2.88
C VAL A 199 8.02 15.09 2.86
N VAL A 200 6.84 14.47 2.76
CA VAL A 200 5.55 15.14 2.68
C VAL A 200 5.05 15.46 4.09
N THR A 201 5.09 16.75 4.44
CA THR A 201 4.71 17.25 5.77
C THR A 201 3.42 18.07 5.78
N LYS A 202 2.83 18.31 4.61
CA LYS A 202 1.61 19.10 4.39
C LYS A 202 0.83 18.52 3.23
N ASN A 203 -0.47 18.84 3.17
CA ASN A 203 -1.35 18.42 2.08
C ASN A 203 -0.78 18.83 0.72
N ILE A 204 -0.92 17.93 -0.25
CA ILE A 204 -0.54 18.14 -1.64
C ILE A 204 -1.82 18.28 -2.48
N PRO A 205 -2.07 19.42 -3.14
CA PRO A 205 -3.24 19.60 -3.99
C PRO A 205 -3.27 18.60 -5.14
N ALA A 206 -4.46 18.23 -5.63
CA ALA A 206 -4.62 17.31 -6.74
C ALA A 206 -3.82 17.72 -7.99
N TYR A 207 -3.34 16.71 -8.72
CA TYR A 207 -2.54 16.82 -9.94
C TYR A 207 -1.22 17.58 -9.75
N SER A 208 -0.72 17.70 -8.51
CA SER A 208 0.54 18.39 -8.26
C SER A 208 1.74 17.47 -8.52
N VAL A 209 2.87 18.06 -8.90
CA VAL A 209 4.17 17.43 -8.78
C VAL A 209 4.89 18.10 -7.61
N ALA A 210 5.23 17.32 -6.59
CA ALA A 210 5.91 17.81 -5.39
C ALA A 210 7.23 17.07 -5.15
N VAL A 211 8.27 17.80 -4.74
CA VAL A 211 9.63 17.26 -4.54
C VAL A 211 10.30 17.88 -3.32
N GLY A 212 11.34 17.22 -2.79
CA GLY A 212 12.22 17.77 -1.76
C GLY A 212 11.85 17.43 -0.32
N THR A 213 12.67 17.92 0.61
CA THR A 213 12.54 17.67 2.04
C THR A 213 12.66 19.00 2.80
N PRO A 214 11.54 19.55 3.31
CA PRO A 214 10.16 19.10 3.12
C PRO A 214 9.64 19.30 1.68
N ALA A 215 8.69 18.47 1.26
CA ALA A 215 8.13 18.48 -0.09
C ALA A 215 7.47 19.82 -0.43
N ARG A 216 7.70 20.31 -1.64
CA ARG A 216 7.10 21.53 -2.20
C ARG A 216 6.53 21.25 -3.57
N VAL A 217 5.34 21.76 -3.83
CA VAL A 217 4.72 21.71 -5.16
C VAL A 217 5.55 22.58 -6.10
N ILE A 218 6.04 21.99 -7.19
CA ILE A 218 6.85 22.68 -8.20
C ILE A 218 6.11 22.92 -9.51
N LYS A 219 5.06 22.13 -9.79
CA LYS A 219 4.19 22.31 -10.96
C LYS A 219 2.88 21.55 -10.81
N ASN A 220 1.91 21.90 -11.65
CA ASN A 220 0.66 21.17 -11.81
C ASN A 220 0.69 20.37 -13.12
N ARG A 221 0.34 19.08 -13.08
CA ARG A 221 0.30 18.17 -14.24
C ARG A 221 -0.70 18.59 -15.31
N LYS A 222 -1.75 19.33 -14.95
CA LYS A 222 -2.77 19.86 -15.89
C LYS A 222 -2.39 21.22 -16.48
N SER A 223 -1.20 21.75 -16.19
CA SER A 223 -0.72 22.95 -16.87
C SER A 223 -0.54 22.68 -18.38
N LYS A 224 -0.96 23.64 -19.22
CA LYS A 224 -0.99 23.51 -20.69
C LYS A 224 0.36 23.09 -21.31
N GLU A 225 1.46 23.45 -20.67
CA GLU A 225 2.82 23.16 -21.14
C GLU A 225 3.12 21.65 -21.20
N LEU A 226 2.68 20.85 -20.21
CA LEU A 226 3.02 19.42 -20.16
C LEU A 226 2.21 18.58 -21.17
N TRP A 227 0.92 18.89 -21.32
CA TRP A 227 0.05 18.13 -22.21
C TRP A 227 0.43 18.33 -23.68
N THR A 228 0.82 19.56 -24.03
CA THR A 228 1.22 19.89 -25.41
C THR A 228 2.53 19.19 -25.78
N LEU A 229 3.53 19.22 -24.90
CA LEU A 229 4.82 18.57 -25.13
C LEU A 229 4.73 17.04 -25.20
N GLU A 230 3.85 16.41 -24.41
CA GLU A 230 3.64 14.96 -24.48
C GLU A 230 2.91 14.54 -25.76
N GLN A 231 1.89 15.30 -26.19
CA GLN A 231 1.17 15.03 -27.43
C GLN A 231 2.06 15.22 -28.67
N GLU A 232 2.90 16.25 -28.70
CA GLU A 232 3.89 16.46 -29.75
C GLU A 232 4.93 15.33 -29.80
N LYS A 233 5.45 14.90 -28.64
CA LYS A 233 6.39 13.76 -28.61
C LYS A 233 5.74 12.46 -29.07
N LEU A 234 4.50 12.20 -28.68
CA LEU A 234 3.75 11.04 -29.12
C LEU A 234 3.52 11.10 -30.63
N SER A 235 3.02 12.21 -31.17
CA SER A 235 2.76 12.37 -32.61
C SER A 235 4.04 12.21 -33.45
N HIS A 236 5.17 12.80 -33.05
CA HIS A 236 6.46 12.61 -33.74
C HIS A 236 6.98 11.17 -33.66
N THR A 237 6.73 10.47 -32.56
CA THR A 237 7.10 9.05 -32.41
C THR A 237 6.23 8.14 -33.28
N PHE A 238 4.95 8.48 -33.48
CA PHE A 238 4.07 7.74 -34.40
C PHE A 238 4.46 7.99 -35.87
N LEU A 239 4.70 9.24 -36.27
CA LEU A 239 5.10 9.59 -37.64
C LEU A 239 6.43 8.93 -38.05
N SER A 240 7.44 8.95 -37.18
CA SER A 240 8.74 8.31 -37.46
C SER A 240 8.69 6.78 -37.59
N LYS A 241 7.66 6.13 -37.03
CA LYS A 241 7.43 4.69 -37.20
C LYS A 241 6.75 4.36 -38.53
N GLU A 242 5.83 5.20 -38.98
CA GLU A 242 5.14 5.04 -40.28
C GLU A 242 6.10 5.24 -41.46
N GLU A 243 6.96 6.26 -41.41
CA GLU A 243 7.97 6.52 -42.45
C GLU A 243 8.97 5.35 -42.58
N ASN A 244 9.41 4.78 -41.45
CA ASN A 244 10.30 3.61 -41.44
C ASN A 244 9.64 2.32 -41.96
N GLN A 245 8.31 2.19 -41.84
CA GLN A 245 7.57 1.06 -42.41
C GLN A 245 7.39 1.20 -43.92
N GLN A 246 7.13 2.41 -44.43
CA GLN A 246 7.06 2.67 -45.87
C GLN A 246 8.40 2.49 -46.58
N HIS A 247 9.51 2.89 -45.96
CA HIS A 247 10.86 2.68 -46.52
C HIS A 247 11.27 1.19 -46.59
N LYS A 248 10.84 0.37 -45.63
CA LYS A 248 11.09 -1.09 -45.67
C LYS A 248 10.22 -1.82 -46.68
N SER A 249 9.03 -1.29 -46.99
CA SER A 249 8.09 -1.89 -47.95
C SER A 249 8.44 -1.57 -49.41
N SER A 250 9.36 -0.64 -49.64
CA SER A 250 9.84 -0.20 -50.96
C SER A 250 11.23 -0.76 -51.32
N GLN A 251 11.81 -1.61 -50.45
CA GLN A 251 13.09 -2.30 -50.67
C GLN A 251 12.95 -3.83 -50.80
N VAL A 252 11.72 -4.34 -51.01
CA VAL A 252 11.43 -5.76 -51.29
C VAL A 252 10.91 -5.89 -52.71
#